data_AF-A0A5D4NU65-F1
#
_entry.id   AF-A0A5D4NU65-F1
#
_cell.length_a   1.000
_cell.length_b   1.000
_cell.length_c   1.000
_cell.angle_alpha   90.00
_cell.angle_beta   90.00
_cell.angle_gamma   90.00
#
_symmetry.space_group_name_H-M   'P 1'
#
loop_
_entity.id
_entity.type
_entity.pdbx_description
1 polymer ?
#
loop_
_entity_poly.entity_id
_entity_poly.type
_entity_poly.pdbx_seq_one_letter_code
_entity_poly.pdbx_strand_id
1 'polypeptide(L)'
;MLWASIFSILLIAGILVLVFFLAKPASKIFLKGRRGNWVFGSYLALLSAGAVISYLVPKDSFEFEPLTAEEMKVQENINEQFYNLAWKGRIDEAEGVVAQKSWELKYEGEELMVPYENGDYYISVLVEKTETNDDTINAGYYTGTAYIDNLDVTSKVPSPELRIEDGTLQIIPPFPVEVKVAKTAYPHPFHQFTDGYKMFDENRGSFFGMEMIYLRVPSNVKVNGNVEYIER
;
A
#
# COMPACT_ATOMS: atom_id res chain seq x y z
N MET A 1 -5.91 14.64 -24.82
CA MET A 1 -5.21 15.50 -23.83
C MET A 1 -4.49 16.69 -24.47
N LEU A 2 -3.70 16.53 -25.55
CA LEU A 2 -2.97 17.65 -26.21
C LEU A 2 -3.85 18.86 -26.59
N TRP A 3 -5.06 18.62 -27.10
CA TRP A 3 -6.01 19.67 -27.47
C TRP A 3 -6.50 20.51 -26.28
N ALA A 4 -6.69 19.88 -25.11
CA ALA A 4 -7.05 20.59 -23.88
C ALA A 4 -5.89 21.46 -23.39
N SER A 5 -4.66 20.98 -23.51
CA SER A 5 -3.46 21.74 -23.16
C SER A 5 -3.25 22.95 -24.07
N ILE A 6 -3.43 22.78 -25.39
CA ILE A 6 -3.36 23.89 -26.36
C ILE A 6 -4.43 24.94 -26.05
N PHE A 7 -5.65 24.51 -25.73
CA PHE A 7 -6.74 25.41 -25.35
C PHE A 7 -6.43 26.18 -24.07
N SER A 8 -5.93 25.53 -23.01
CA SER A 8 -5.51 26.20 -21.77
C SER A 8 -4.40 27.21 -21.99
N ILE A 9 -3.41 26.91 -22.83
CA ILE A 9 -2.32 27.83 -23.17
C ILE A 9 -2.86 29.04 -23.95
N LEU A 10 -3.73 28.81 -24.93
CA LEU A 10 -4.36 29.88 -25.70
C LEU A 10 -5.26 30.77 -24.83
N LEU A 11 -5.93 30.19 -23.84
CA LEU A 11 -6.78 30.92 -22.90
C LEU A 11 -5.93 31.80 -21.97
N ILE A 12 -4.83 31.27 -21.42
CA ILE A 12 -3.90 32.06 -20.60
C ILE A 12 -3.27 33.17 -21.44
N ALA A 13 -2.82 32.87 -22.66
CA ALA A 13 -2.28 33.88 -23.58
C ALA A 13 -3.33 34.95 -23.91
N GLY A 14 -4.58 34.55 -24.12
CA GLY A 14 -5.72 35.44 -24.34
C GLY A 14 -5.98 36.35 -23.14
N ILE A 15 -5.97 35.83 -21.91
CA ILE A 15 -6.11 36.62 -20.68
C ILE A 15 -4.94 37.59 -20.54
N LEU A 16 -3.70 37.16 -20.79
CA LEU A 16 -2.52 38.03 -20.72
C LEU A 16 -2.60 39.18 -21.74
N VAL A 17 -3.00 38.89 -22.97
CA VAL A 17 -3.26 39.90 -24.00
C VAL A 17 -4.39 40.82 -23.57
N LEU A 18 -5.49 40.28 -23.08
CA LEU A 18 -6.65 41.06 -22.62
C LEU A 18 -6.28 41.99 -21.45
N VAL A 19 -5.52 41.50 -20.45
CA VAL A 19 -4.98 42.30 -19.35
C VAL A 19 -4.04 43.38 -19.89
N PHE A 20 -3.15 43.06 -20.84
CA PHE A 20 -2.22 44.03 -21.41
C PHE A 20 -2.93 45.14 -22.22
N PHE A 21 -3.98 44.79 -22.96
CA PHE A 21 -4.75 45.74 -23.76
C PHE A 21 -5.77 46.53 -22.92
N LEU A 22 -6.42 45.93 -21.92
CA LEU A 22 -7.31 46.62 -20.96
C LEU A 22 -6.54 47.46 -19.94
N ALA A 23 -5.27 47.11 -19.67
CA ALA A 23 -4.37 47.94 -18.87
C ALA A 23 -3.96 49.23 -19.61
N LYS A 24 -4.09 49.33 -20.94
CA LYS A 24 -3.74 50.56 -21.68
C LYS A 24 -4.57 51.79 -21.26
N PRO A 25 -5.90 51.74 -21.09
CA PRO A 25 -6.66 52.88 -20.55
C PRO A 25 -6.56 52.99 -19.01
N ALA A 26 -6.45 51.87 -18.28
CA ALA A 26 -6.28 51.88 -16.82
C ALA A 26 -4.87 52.35 -16.37
N SER A 27 -3.91 52.36 -17.32
CA SER A 27 -2.52 52.76 -17.14
C SER A 27 -2.35 54.14 -16.51
N LYS A 28 -3.25 55.07 -16.85
CA LYS A 28 -3.19 56.45 -16.35
C LYS A 28 -3.58 56.58 -14.88
N ILE A 29 -4.32 55.60 -14.33
CA ILE A 29 -4.84 55.65 -12.95
C ILE A 29 -4.10 54.64 -12.05
N PHE A 30 -3.77 53.45 -12.55
CA PHE A 30 -3.10 52.41 -11.75
C PHE A 30 -1.55 52.39 -11.86
N LEU A 31 -0.92 52.97 -12.90
CA LEU A 31 0.54 52.87 -13.10
C LEU A 31 1.37 54.05 -12.54
N LYS A 32 0.86 54.86 -11.61
CA LYS A 32 1.67 55.93 -11.01
C LYS A 32 2.73 55.41 -10.02
N GLY A 33 2.65 54.14 -9.60
CA GLY A 33 3.61 53.50 -8.69
C GLY A 33 4.63 52.61 -9.41
N ARG A 34 5.79 53.16 -9.78
CA ARG A 34 6.89 52.47 -10.52
C ARG A 34 7.34 51.13 -9.88
N ARG A 35 7.16 50.97 -8.57
CA ARG A 35 7.50 49.76 -7.81
C ARG A 35 6.42 48.67 -7.86
N GLY A 36 5.13 49.04 -7.86
CA GLY A 36 4.02 48.08 -7.90
C GLY A 36 3.97 47.29 -9.21
N ASN A 37 4.31 47.94 -10.31
CA ASN A 37 4.33 47.31 -11.64
C ASN A 37 5.42 46.23 -11.77
N TRP A 38 6.56 46.43 -11.13
CA TRP A 38 7.65 45.45 -11.11
C TRP A 38 7.27 44.22 -10.31
N VAL A 39 6.66 44.41 -9.13
CA VAL A 39 6.18 43.30 -8.28
C VAL A 39 5.11 42.50 -9.00
N PHE A 40 4.16 43.17 -9.67
CA PHE A 40 3.11 42.50 -10.44
C PHE A 40 3.67 41.74 -11.64
N GLY A 41 4.60 42.34 -12.40
CA GLY A 41 5.27 41.69 -13.52
C GLY A 41 6.09 40.48 -13.10
N SER A 42 6.87 40.59 -12.01
CA SER A 42 7.64 39.46 -11.47
C SER A 42 6.74 38.35 -10.93
N TYR A 43 5.61 38.71 -10.29
CA TYR A 43 4.64 37.75 -9.81
C TYR A 43 4.02 36.96 -10.96
N LEU A 44 3.63 37.65 -12.04
CA LEU A 44 3.06 37.00 -13.22
C LEU A 44 4.07 36.10 -13.93
N ALA A 45 5.32 36.56 -14.07
CA ALA A 45 6.40 35.75 -14.63
C ALA A 45 6.66 34.50 -13.80
N LEU A 46 6.65 34.61 -12.46
CA LEU A 46 6.81 33.47 -11.55
C LEU A 46 5.65 32.48 -11.69
N LEU A 47 4.41 32.97 -11.78
CA LEU A 47 3.24 32.11 -12.02
C LEU A 47 3.31 31.41 -13.37
N SER A 48 3.70 32.11 -14.44
CA SER A 48 3.87 31.51 -15.77
C SER A 48 4.98 30.46 -15.78
N ALA A 49 6.11 30.73 -15.13
CA ALA A 49 7.17 29.74 -14.96
C ALA A 49 6.69 28.52 -14.17
N GLY A 50 5.97 28.72 -13.06
CA GLY A 50 5.36 27.63 -12.29
C GLY A 50 4.39 26.79 -13.09
N ALA A 51 3.58 27.42 -13.96
CA ALA A 51 2.66 26.73 -14.86
C ALA A 51 3.42 25.89 -15.91
N VAL A 52 4.52 26.38 -16.47
CA VAL A 52 5.33 25.60 -17.42
C VAL A 52 6.03 24.43 -16.70
N ILE A 53 6.58 24.67 -15.52
CA ILE A 53 7.25 23.63 -14.70
C ILE A 53 6.25 22.53 -14.31
N SER A 54 4.99 22.86 -14.01
CA SER A 54 4.00 21.83 -13.64
C SER A 54 3.70 20.85 -14.78
N TYR A 55 3.89 21.22 -16.05
CA TYR A 55 3.79 20.29 -17.19
C TYR A 55 5.02 19.39 -17.35
N LEU A 56 6.16 19.76 -16.76
CA LEU A 56 7.37 18.94 -16.76
C LEU A 56 7.38 17.91 -15.62
N VAL A 57 6.46 18.01 -14.66
CA VAL A 57 6.29 17.01 -13.60
C VAL A 57 5.70 15.74 -14.23
N PRO A 58 6.39 14.59 -14.14
CA PRO A 58 5.86 13.32 -14.64
C PRO A 58 4.51 13.01 -14.00
N LYS A 59 3.49 12.71 -14.82
CA LYS A 59 2.16 12.32 -14.33
C LYS A 59 2.03 10.83 -14.07
N ASP A 60 2.91 10.03 -14.68
CA ASP A 60 2.79 8.57 -14.76
C ASP A 60 3.82 7.84 -13.88
N SER A 61 4.49 8.53 -12.95
CA SER A 61 5.55 7.93 -12.12
C SER A 61 5.05 7.30 -10.83
N PHE A 62 3.76 7.03 -10.70
CA PHE A 62 3.26 6.31 -9.53
C PHE A 62 3.50 4.83 -9.77
N GLU A 63 4.45 4.24 -9.04
CA GLU A 63 4.66 2.78 -9.05
C GLU A 63 3.41 2.00 -8.59
N PHE A 64 2.49 2.69 -7.90
CA PHE A 64 1.26 2.11 -7.34
C PHE A 64 0.10 3.09 -7.53
N GLU A 65 -1.02 2.60 -8.08
CA GLU A 65 -2.27 3.36 -8.13
C GLU A 65 -3.00 3.24 -6.78
N PRO A 66 -3.33 4.34 -6.10
CA PRO A 66 -4.05 4.28 -4.84
C PRO A 66 -5.48 3.83 -5.05
N LEU A 67 -5.94 2.89 -4.24
CA LEU A 67 -7.33 2.44 -4.25
C LEU A 67 -8.28 3.53 -3.73
N THR A 68 -9.50 3.52 -4.29
CA THR A 68 -10.64 4.25 -3.74
C THR A 68 -11.11 3.62 -2.43
N ALA A 69 -11.91 4.34 -1.65
CA ALA A 69 -12.41 3.80 -0.39
C ALA A 69 -13.40 2.63 -0.55
N GLU A 70 -14.11 2.57 -1.68
CA GLU A 70 -14.97 1.43 -1.99
C GLU A 70 -14.11 0.19 -2.30
N GLU A 71 -13.06 0.35 -3.10
CA GLU A 71 -12.11 -0.73 -3.38
C GLU A 71 -11.38 -1.19 -2.11
N MET A 72 -10.99 -0.26 -1.23
CA MET A 72 -10.39 -0.60 0.07
C MET A 72 -11.29 -1.48 0.93
N LYS A 73 -12.61 -1.19 0.97
CA LYS A 73 -13.58 -2.05 1.70
C LYS A 73 -13.70 -3.44 1.10
N VAL A 74 -13.62 -3.54 -0.23
CA VAL A 74 -13.62 -4.85 -0.91
C VAL A 74 -12.39 -5.65 -0.48
N GLN A 75 -11.21 -5.03 -0.46
CA GLN A 75 -9.97 -5.69 -0.04
C GLN A 75 -9.96 -6.10 1.43
N GLU A 76 -10.52 -5.26 2.31
CA GLU A 76 -10.68 -5.59 3.73
C GLU A 76 -11.59 -6.83 3.91
N ASN A 77 -12.72 -6.88 3.21
CA ASN A 77 -13.60 -8.04 3.23
C ASN A 77 -12.94 -9.29 2.62
N ILE A 78 -12.10 -9.16 1.60
CA ILE A 78 -11.31 -10.28 1.05
C ILE A 78 -10.36 -10.83 2.14
N ASN A 79 -9.68 -9.97 2.89
CA ASN A 79 -8.82 -10.40 3.99
C ASN A 79 -9.59 -11.10 5.13
N GLU A 80 -10.79 -10.62 5.46
CA GLU A 80 -11.67 -11.30 6.43
C GLU A 80 -12.12 -12.68 5.93
N GLN A 81 -12.44 -12.79 4.63
CA GLN A 81 -12.81 -14.06 4.02
C GLN A 81 -11.65 -15.05 4.02
N PHE A 82 -10.44 -14.58 3.70
CA PHE A 82 -9.21 -15.37 3.79
C PHE A 82 -9.06 -15.99 5.17
N TYR A 83 -9.17 -15.18 6.23
CA TYR A 83 -9.07 -15.66 7.60
C TYR A 83 -10.08 -16.77 7.89
N ASN A 84 -11.35 -16.55 7.52
CA ASN A 84 -12.42 -17.53 7.73
C ASN A 84 -12.22 -18.84 6.94
N LEU A 85 -11.63 -18.77 5.74
CA LEU A 85 -11.36 -19.95 4.91
C LEU A 85 -10.13 -20.73 5.39
N ALA A 86 -9.09 -20.03 5.82
CA ALA A 86 -7.89 -20.64 6.36
C ALA A 86 -8.21 -21.48 7.61
N TRP A 87 -9.01 -20.94 8.52
CA TRP A 87 -9.49 -21.66 9.71
C TRP A 87 -10.37 -22.89 9.40
N LYS A 88 -10.93 -22.96 8.19
CA LYS A 88 -11.71 -24.11 7.70
C LYS A 88 -10.89 -25.08 6.86
N GLY A 89 -9.57 -24.89 6.74
CA GLY A 89 -8.70 -25.72 5.91
C GLY A 89 -8.90 -25.55 4.40
N ARG A 90 -9.56 -24.46 3.99
CA ARG A 90 -9.89 -24.15 2.59
C ARG A 90 -9.08 -22.97 2.08
N ILE A 91 -7.81 -22.89 2.50
CA ILE A 91 -6.91 -21.79 2.14
C ILE A 91 -6.69 -21.67 0.63
N ASP A 92 -6.74 -22.80 -0.08
CA ASP A 92 -6.58 -22.86 -1.55
C ASP A 92 -7.76 -22.20 -2.30
N GLU A 93 -8.88 -21.93 -1.61
CA GLU A 93 -10.07 -21.28 -2.19
C GLU A 93 -10.13 -19.78 -1.89
N ALA A 94 -9.21 -19.27 -1.06
CA ALA A 94 -9.21 -17.88 -0.67
C ALA A 94 -8.60 -16.99 -1.76
N GLU A 95 -9.40 -16.05 -2.26
CA GLU A 95 -8.92 -15.00 -3.16
C GLU A 95 -8.07 -13.98 -2.39
N GLY A 96 -7.10 -13.36 -3.05
CA GLY A 96 -6.25 -12.32 -2.44
C GLY A 96 -5.16 -12.86 -1.48
N VAL A 97 -5.00 -14.17 -1.40
CA VAL A 97 -3.94 -14.81 -0.60
C VAL A 97 -2.64 -14.86 -1.38
N VAL A 98 -1.57 -14.38 -0.75
CA VAL A 98 -0.22 -14.54 -1.29
C VAL A 98 0.53 -15.54 -0.41
N ALA A 99 0.75 -16.74 -0.93
CA ALA A 99 1.75 -17.64 -0.36
C ALA A 99 3.13 -17.01 -0.63
N GLN A 100 3.67 -16.32 0.37
CA GLN A 100 4.92 -15.58 0.16
C GLN A 100 6.15 -16.47 0.23
N LYS A 101 6.09 -17.53 1.04
CA LYS A 101 7.22 -18.44 1.24
C LYS A 101 6.74 -19.81 1.68
N SER A 102 7.42 -20.84 1.18
CA SER A 102 7.21 -22.23 1.58
C SER A 102 8.51 -22.85 2.05
N TRP A 103 8.39 -23.84 2.92
CA TRP A 103 9.51 -24.62 3.44
C TRP A 103 9.15 -26.10 3.44
N GLU A 104 10.15 -26.91 3.14
CA GLU A 104 10.14 -28.34 3.39
C GLU A 104 11.12 -28.60 4.53
N LEU A 105 10.59 -28.99 5.70
CA LEU A 105 11.35 -29.19 6.92
C LEU A 105 11.40 -30.69 7.23
N LYS A 106 12.58 -31.29 7.11
CA LYS A 106 12.78 -32.70 7.50
C LYS A 106 12.74 -32.83 9.01
N TYR A 107 11.95 -33.76 9.50
CA TYR A 107 11.77 -33.99 10.92
C TYR A 107 11.40 -35.45 11.24
N GLU A 108 12.31 -36.16 11.89
CA GLU A 108 12.18 -37.58 12.25
C GLU A 108 11.71 -37.79 13.70
N GLY A 109 11.42 -36.71 14.44
CA GLY A 109 10.98 -36.79 15.83
C GLY A 109 9.49 -37.09 15.97
N GLU A 110 9.08 -37.63 17.11
CA GLU A 110 7.67 -37.97 17.38
C GLU A 110 6.84 -36.76 17.87
N GLU A 111 7.48 -35.74 18.46
CA GLU A 111 6.79 -34.59 19.03
C GLU A 111 7.43 -33.26 18.61
N LEU A 112 6.68 -32.44 17.87
CA LEU A 112 7.07 -31.07 17.53
C LEU A 112 6.46 -30.08 18.52
N MET A 113 7.31 -29.27 19.17
CA MET A 113 6.86 -28.18 20.03
C MET A 113 6.78 -26.86 19.24
N VAL A 114 5.65 -26.17 19.29
CA VAL A 114 5.48 -24.81 18.77
C VAL A 114 5.37 -23.85 19.97
N PRO A 115 6.34 -22.95 20.19
CA PRO A 115 6.36 -22.10 21.38
C PRO A 115 5.16 -21.17 21.43
N TYR A 116 4.67 -20.87 22.64
CA TYR A 116 3.45 -20.07 22.81
C TYR A 116 3.60 -18.62 22.33
N GLU A 117 4.79 -18.05 22.46
CA GLU A 117 5.15 -16.71 21.98
C GLU A 117 6.67 -16.67 21.74
N ASN A 118 7.13 -15.99 20.69
CA ASN A 118 8.55 -15.67 20.51
C ASN A 118 8.76 -14.15 20.64
N GLY A 119 8.61 -13.64 21.87
CA GLY A 119 8.69 -12.21 22.16
C GLY A 119 7.48 -11.42 21.64
N ASP A 120 7.73 -10.25 21.03
CA ASP A 120 6.68 -9.32 20.58
C ASP A 120 6.06 -9.69 19.20
N TYR A 121 6.50 -10.79 18.57
CA TYR A 121 6.00 -11.23 17.26
C TYR A 121 4.96 -12.34 17.43
N TYR A 122 3.69 -11.99 17.20
CA TYR A 122 2.55 -12.91 17.24
C TYR A 122 2.12 -13.30 15.83
N ILE A 123 2.07 -14.61 15.57
CA ILE A 123 1.57 -15.17 14.31
C ILE A 123 0.75 -16.43 14.59
N SER A 124 -0.40 -16.57 13.91
CA SER A 124 -1.24 -17.75 14.03
C SER A 124 -0.60 -18.95 13.32
N VAL A 125 -0.55 -20.10 14.00
CA VAL A 125 -0.02 -21.35 13.45
C VAL A 125 -1.14 -22.36 13.31
N LEU A 126 -1.46 -22.70 12.08
CA LEU A 126 -2.50 -23.65 11.70
C LEU A 126 -1.85 -25.00 11.36
N VAL A 127 -2.40 -26.10 11.86
CA VAL A 127 -1.87 -27.45 11.65
C VAL A 127 -2.90 -28.33 10.94
N GLU A 128 -2.52 -28.84 9.77
CA GLU A 128 -3.22 -29.89 9.03
C GLU A 128 -2.41 -31.19 9.11
N LYS A 129 -3.10 -32.29 9.41
CA LYS A 129 -2.50 -33.62 9.40
C LYS A 129 -2.50 -34.21 8.00
N THR A 130 -1.34 -34.67 7.53
CA THR A 130 -1.24 -35.40 6.26
C THR A 130 -1.41 -36.90 6.47
N GLU A 131 -1.93 -37.59 5.45
CA GLU A 131 -2.04 -39.06 5.45
C GLU A 131 -0.68 -39.75 5.21
N THR A 132 0.33 -38.98 4.78
CA THR A 132 1.68 -39.45 4.51
C THR A 132 2.55 -39.44 5.76
N ASN A 133 3.38 -40.48 5.92
CA ASN A 133 4.44 -40.57 6.93
C ASN A 133 5.80 -40.48 6.23
N ASP A 134 6.08 -39.32 5.65
CA ASP A 134 7.29 -39.03 4.87
C ASP A 134 8.33 -38.20 5.64
N ASP A 135 8.19 -38.13 6.97
CA ASP A 135 9.06 -37.40 7.90
C ASP A 135 9.38 -35.97 7.45
N THR A 136 8.46 -35.38 6.68
CA THR A 136 8.61 -34.08 6.04
C THR A 136 7.43 -33.22 6.43
N ILE A 137 7.72 -32.13 7.14
CA ILE A 137 6.75 -31.10 7.49
C ILE A 137 6.80 -30.04 6.40
N ASN A 138 5.67 -29.83 5.73
CA ASN A 138 5.55 -28.77 4.74
C ASN A 138 4.95 -27.55 5.43
N ALA A 139 5.68 -26.43 5.42
CA ALA A 139 5.22 -25.18 5.99
C ALA A 139 4.99 -24.14 4.89
N GLY A 140 3.94 -23.34 5.03
CA GLY A 140 3.68 -22.19 4.16
C GLY A 140 3.39 -20.95 4.99
N TYR A 141 3.96 -19.83 4.59
CA TYR A 141 3.65 -18.52 5.15
C TYR A 141 2.69 -17.80 4.21
N TYR A 142 1.53 -17.48 4.75
CA TYR A 142 0.43 -16.85 4.03
C TYR A 142 0.12 -15.51 4.70
N THR A 143 -0.01 -14.49 3.87
CA THR A 143 -0.42 -13.16 4.32
C THR A 143 -1.58 -12.68 3.46
N GLY A 144 -2.51 -11.98 4.10
CA GLY A 144 -3.45 -11.12 3.40
C GLY A 144 -2.75 -9.93 2.76
N THR A 145 -3.52 -9.14 2.02
CA THR A 145 -3.03 -7.90 1.41
C THR A 145 -2.76 -6.83 2.45
N ALA A 146 -1.76 -5.98 2.21
CA ALA A 146 -1.38 -4.88 3.09
C ALA A 146 -1.38 -3.55 2.33
N TYR A 147 -2.00 -2.53 2.92
CA TYR A 147 -2.15 -1.22 2.31
C TYR A 147 -1.75 -0.10 3.26
N ILE A 148 -1.02 0.89 2.72
CA ILE A 148 -0.64 2.12 3.43
C ILE A 148 -1.08 3.32 2.59
N ASP A 149 -1.90 4.21 3.15
CA ASP A 149 -2.49 5.36 2.43
C ASP A 149 -3.17 4.94 1.10
N ASN A 150 -3.86 3.79 1.12
CA ASN A 150 -4.50 3.11 -0.01
C ASN A 150 -3.56 2.56 -1.10
N LEU A 151 -2.25 2.53 -0.87
CA LEU A 151 -1.26 1.93 -1.78
C LEU A 151 -0.99 0.50 -1.36
N ASP A 152 -1.03 -0.43 -2.32
CA ASP A 152 -0.70 -1.84 -2.09
C ASP A 152 0.81 -1.97 -1.80
N VAL A 153 1.13 -2.40 -0.58
CA VAL A 153 2.48 -2.66 -0.11
C VAL A 153 2.69 -4.15 0.23
N THR A 154 1.77 -5.03 -0.18
CA THR A 154 1.80 -6.47 0.13
C THR A 154 3.13 -7.12 -0.26
N SER A 155 3.68 -6.74 -1.41
CA SER A 155 4.98 -7.24 -1.90
C SER A 155 6.20 -6.84 -1.04
N LYS A 156 6.03 -5.85 -0.15
CA LYS A 156 7.08 -5.35 0.74
C LYS A 156 6.99 -5.95 2.14
N VAL A 157 5.90 -6.66 2.46
CA VAL A 157 5.75 -7.37 3.74
C VAL A 157 6.78 -8.50 3.78
N PRO A 158 7.72 -8.50 4.73
CA PRO A 158 8.73 -9.54 4.81
C PRO A 158 8.16 -10.82 5.43
N SER A 159 8.63 -11.98 4.96
CA SER A 159 8.26 -13.28 5.54
C SER A 159 9.21 -13.67 6.68
N PRO A 160 8.73 -14.34 7.74
CA PRO A 160 9.58 -14.90 8.79
C PRO A 160 10.54 -15.98 8.25
N GLU A 161 11.47 -16.43 9.09
CA GLU A 161 12.21 -17.66 8.86
C GLU A 161 11.73 -18.76 9.79
N LEU A 162 11.61 -19.99 9.27
CA LEU A 162 11.24 -21.17 10.03
C LEU A 162 12.42 -22.14 10.09
N ARG A 163 12.71 -22.66 11.28
CA ARG A 163 13.70 -23.71 11.51
C ARG A 163 13.22 -24.64 12.61
N ILE A 164 13.60 -25.91 12.53
CA ILE A 164 13.38 -26.87 13.62
C ILE A 164 14.74 -27.10 14.29
N GLU A 165 14.79 -26.84 15.59
CA GLU A 165 15.98 -27.08 16.42
C GLU A 165 15.53 -27.80 17.69
N ASP A 166 16.16 -28.94 18.00
CA ASP A 166 15.88 -29.75 19.19
C ASP A 166 14.39 -30.09 19.39
N GLY A 167 13.67 -30.40 18.31
CA GLY A 167 12.24 -30.72 18.36
C GLY A 167 11.32 -29.51 18.56
N THR A 168 11.84 -28.30 18.48
CA THR A 168 11.07 -27.06 18.59
C THR A 168 11.05 -26.30 17.27
N LEU A 169 9.87 -25.89 16.81
CA LEU A 169 9.73 -24.98 15.68
C LEU A 169 10.08 -23.55 16.12
N GLN A 170 11.21 -23.05 15.65
CA GLN A 170 11.60 -21.67 15.81
C GLN A 170 10.99 -20.81 14.70
N ILE A 171 10.22 -19.81 15.10
CA ILE A 171 9.66 -18.78 14.22
C ILE A 171 10.49 -17.52 14.43
N ILE A 172 11.36 -17.21 13.48
CA ILE A 172 12.27 -16.08 13.57
C ILE A 172 11.62 -14.88 12.88
N PRO A 173 11.31 -13.79 13.62
CA PRO A 173 10.67 -12.63 13.03
C PRO A 173 11.57 -11.97 11.98
N PRO A 174 10.99 -11.43 10.90
CA PRO A 174 11.76 -10.71 9.89
C PRO A 174 12.30 -9.38 10.44
N PHE A 175 13.35 -8.87 9.80
CA PHE A 175 13.81 -7.51 10.07
C PHE A 175 12.77 -6.48 9.61
N PRO A 176 12.54 -5.39 10.36
CA PRO A 176 11.63 -4.32 9.95
C PRO A 176 12.04 -3.72 8.60
N VAL A 177 11.06 -3.46 7.74
CA VAL A 177 11.25 -2.82 6.44
C VAL A 177 10.72 -1.39 6.48
N GLU A 178 11.51 -0.44 5.99
CA GLU A 178 11.08 0.95 5.84
C GLU A 178 10.45 1.17 4.46
N VAL A 179 9.16 1.51 4.43
CA VAL A 179 8.45 1.88 3.19
C VAL A 179 8.30 3.40 3.12
N LYS A 180 8.90 4.01 2.09
CA LYS A 180 8.85 5.46 1.85
C LYS A 180 7.79 5.79 0.82
N VAL A 181 6.72 6.44 1.26
CA VAL A 181 5.62 6.88 0.39
C VAL A 181 5.76 8.38 0.10
N ALA A 182 5.71 8.74 -1.18
CA ALA A 182 5.66 10.12 -1.63
C ALA A 182 4.36 10.36 -2.42
N LYS A 183 3.57 11.35 -2.00
CA LYS A 183 2.31 11.71 -2.63
C LYS A 183 2.34 13.15 -3.07
N THR A 184 1.95 13.41 -4.31
CA THR A 184 1.80 14.77 -4.83
C THR A 184 0.34 15.15 -4.83
N ALA A 185 0.02 16.33 -4.30
CA ALA A 185 -1.31 16.90 -4.30
C ALA A 185 -1.36 18.15 -5.19
N TYR A 186 -2.55 18.52 -5.65
CA TYR A 186 -2.72 19.78 -6.38
C TYR A 186 -2.36 20.98 -5.47
N PRO A 187 -1.80 22.05 -6.02
CA PRO A 187 -1.57 23.28 -5.27
C PRO A 187 -2.88 23.87 -4.72
N HIS A 188 -2.82 24.47 -3.53
CA HIS A 188 -3.96 25.05 -2.81
C HIS A 188 -4.93 25.92 -3.65
N PRO A 189 -4.49 26.74 -4.63
CA PRO A 189 -5.41 27.52 -5.46
C PRO A 189 -6.42 26.69 -6.25
N PHE A 190 -6.07 25.45 -6.64
CA PHE A 190 -6.97 24.56 -7.37
C PHE A 190 -8.09 24.02 -6.47
N HIS A 191 -7.87 23.95 -5.17
CA HIS A 191 -8.85 23.44 -4.21
C HIS A 191 -10.08 24.36 -4.12
N GLN A 192 -9.92 25.66 -4.40
CA GLN A 192 -11.02 26.63 -4.39
C GLN A 192 -12.04 26.43 -5.52
N PHE A 193 -11.66 25.68 -6.56
CA PHE A 193 -12.50 25.40 -7.72
C PHE A 193 -12.90 23.93 -7.82
N THR A 194 -12.52 23.13 -6.82
CA THR A 194 -12.79 21.70 -6.79
C THR A 194 -13.59 21.40 -5.52
N ASP A 195 -14.91 21.31 -5.67
CA ASP A 195 -15.78 20.95 -4.55
C ASP A 195 -15.36 19.58 -3.97
N GLY A 196 -15.15 19.52 -2.66
CA GLY A 196 -14.80 18.29 -1.95
C GLY A 196 -13.31 17.91 -1.93
N TYR A 197 -12.40 18.72 -2.48
CA TYR A 197 -10.96 18.39 -2.39
C TYR A 197 -10.40 18.65 -0.98
N LYS A 198 -10.16 17.59 -0.22
CA LYS A 198 -9.37 17.64 1.02
C LYS A 198 -7.98 17.04 0.75
N MET A 199 -6.93 17.87 0.86
CA MET A 199 -5.53 17.47 0.63
C MET A 199 -5.08 16.27 1.49
N PHE A 200 -5.73 16.12 2.65
CA PHE A 200 -5.57 15.02 3.60
C PHE A 200 -6.96 14.49 3.95
N ASP A 201 -7.71 14.06 2.94
CA ASP A 201 -9.05 13.50 3.14
C ASP A 201 -9.05 12.29 4.08
N GLU A 202 -10.19 12.06 4.73
CA GLU A 202 -10.46 11.07 5.78
C GLU A 202 -10.40 9.61 5.27
N ASN A 203 -10.33 9.42 3.95
CA ASN A 203 -10.23 8.10 3.28
C ASN A 203 -8.79 7.54 3.26
N ARG A 204 -8.06 7.71 4.36
CA ARG A 204 -6.78 7.03 4.57
C ARG A 204 -7.08 5.65 5.14
N GLY A 205 -7.32 4.69 4.25
CA GLY A 205 -7.32 3.29 4.60
C GLY A 205 -5.88 2.83 4.77
N SER A 206 -5.54 2.36 5.96
CA SER A 206 -4.33 1.57 6.15
C SER A 206 -4.73 0.36 6.97
N PHE A 207 -4.45 -0.81 6.42
CA PHE A 207 -4.66 -2.07 7.11
C PHE A 207 -3.56 -3.02 6.71
N PHE A 208 -3.25 -3.93 7.63
CA PHE A 208 -2.37 -5.03 7.39
C PHE A 208 -3.23 -6.29 7.43
N GLY A 209 -3.16 -7.08 6.35
CA GLY A 209 -3.78 -8.40 6.34
C GLY A 209 -3.18 -9.27 7.44
N MET A 210 -3.98 -10.22 7.91
CA MET A 210 -3.49 -11.18 8.89
C MET A 210 -2.41 -12.08 8.28
N GLU A 211 -1.45 -12.44 9.12
CA GLU A 211 -0.34 -13.33 8.81
C GLU A 211 -0.58 -14.68 9.49
N MET A 212 -0.24 -15.77 8.80
CA MET A 212 -0.34 -17.11 9.38
C MET A 212 0.71 -18.05 8.80
N ILE A 213 1.08 -19.04 9.61
CA ILE A 213 1.88 -20.19 9.20
C ILE A 213 0.96 -21.39 9.11
N TYR A 214 0.95 -22.04 7.96
CA TYR A 214 0.22 -23.28 7.74
C TYR A 214 1.21 -24.45 7.72
N LEU A 215 1.05 -25.39 8.65
CA LEU A 215 1.88 -26.57 8.79
C LEU A 215 1.10 -27.81 8.36
N ARG A 216 1.58 -28.49 7.32
CA ARG A 216 1.17 -29.84 6.95
C ARG A 216 2.13 -30.83 7.60
N VAL A 217 1.62 -31.54 8.61
CA VAL A 217 2.43 -32.38 9.49
C VAL A 217 2.06 -33.84 9.30
N PRO A 218 3.04 -34.75 9.13
CA PRO A 218 2.81 -36.19 9.08
C PRO A 218 1.97 -36.74 10.23
N SER A 219 1.20 -37.80 9.96
CA SER A 219 0.28 -38.36 10.95
C SER A 219 0.99 -38.83 12.23
N ASN A 220 2.22 -39.32 12.10
CA ASN A 220 3.07 -39.82 13.19
C ASN A 220 3.65 -38.72 14.11
N VAL A 221 3.67 -37.45 13.71
CA VAL A 221 4.30 -36.36 14.49
C VAL A 221 3.26 -35.59 15.31
N LYS A 222 3.28 -35.69 16.63
CA LYS A 222 2.37 -34.94 17.51
C LYS A 222 2.82 -33.48 17.65
N VAL A 223 1.93 -32.52 17.40
CA VAL A 223 2.25 -31.09 17.56
C VAL A 223 1.68 -30.59 18.88
N ASN A 224 2.54 -30.01 19.72
CA ASN A 224 2.17 -29.44 21.02
C ASN A 224 2.45 -27.93 21.01
N GLY A 225 1.64 -27.13 21.73
CA GLY A 225 1.89 -25.70 21.93
C GLY A 225 0.78 -24.77 21.43
N ASN A 226 1.13 -23.58 20.96
CA ASN A 226 0.18 -22.59 20.45
C ASN A 226 -0.11 -22.81 18.97
N VAL A 227 -0.93 -23.83 18.72
CA VAL A 227 -1.37 -24.20 17.38
C VAL A 227 -2.86 -24.45 17.38
N GLU A 228 -3.48 -24.22 16.23
CA GLU A 228 -4.87 -24.57 15.97
C GLU A 228 -4.91 -25.70 14.96
N TYR A 229 -5.56 -26.79 15.35
CA TYR A 229 -5.77 -27.93 14.47
C TYR A 229 -6.94 -27.66 13.55
N ILE A 230 -6.73 -27.91 12.26
CA ILE A 230 -7.79 -27.84 11.27
C ILE A 230 -8.20 -29.26 10.93
N GLU A 231 -9.48 -29.56 11.14
CA GLU A 231 -10.10 -30.80 10.69
C GLU A 231 -10.57 -30.62 9.25
N ARG A 232 -10.24 -31.58 8.39
CA ARG A 232 -10.65 -31.62 6.98
C ARG A 232 -11.59 -32.79 6.72
#